data_AF-A0A973A8Q3-F1
#
_entry.id   AF-A0A973A8Q3-F1
#
_cell.length_a   1.000
_cell.length_b   1.000
_cell.length_c   1.000
_cell.angle_alpha   90.00
_cell.angle_beta   90.00
_cell.angle_gamma   90.00
#
_symmetry.space_group_name_H-M   'P 1'
#
loop_
_entity.id
_entity.type
_entity.pdbx_description
1 polymer ?
#
loop_
_entity_poly.entity_id
_entity_poly.type
_entity_poly.pdbx_seq_one_letter_code
_entity_poly.pdbx_strand_id
1 'polypeptide(L)'
;RNIKATFSLSTGDVFFPSVLMADVSGDGIADLLVQDGEDGLLIYPGVEGERLFSLDAVEVKVPMPAQPEMLQVADLNADGKQDLIIRLETKDKPFQVLVLMTH
;
A
#
# COMPACT_ATOMS: atom_id res chain seq x y z
N ARG A 1 9.48 5.58 12.15
CA ARG A 1 9.45 4.25 11.48
C ARG A 1 10.58 4.22 10.47
N ASN A 2 11.28 3.09 10.31
CA ASN A 2 12.36 2.95 9.34
C ASN A 2 11.82 2.27 8.09
N ILE A 3 11.91 2.93 6.94
CA ILE A 3 11.60 2.35 5.63
C ILE A 3 12.92 1.82 5.07
N LYS A 4 12.97 0.54 4.72
CA LYS A 4 14.18 -0.10 4.19
C LYS A 4 14.07 -0.23 2.66
N ALA A 5 15.03 0.34 1.95
CA ALA A 5 15.26 0.03 0.55
C ALA A 5 16.24 -1.15 0.44
N THR A 6 15.98 -2.06 -0.49
CA THR A 6 16.85 -3.22 -0.74
C THR A 6 17.50 -3.06 -2.10
N PHE A 7 18.77 -3.42 -2.21
CA PHE A 7 19.53 -3.36 -3.46
C PHE A 7 20.11 -4.74 -3.79
N SER A 8 19.94 -5.15 -5.04
CA SER A 8 20.47 -6.40 -5.58
C SER A 8 21.79 -6.15 -6.30
N LEU A 9 22.88 -6.68 -5.76
CA LEU A 9 24.21 -6.62 -6.38
C LEU A 9 24.33 -7.45 -7.66
N SER A 10 23.48 -8.47 -7.84
CA SER A 10 23.54 -9.37 -8.99
C SER A 10 22.71 -8.89 -10.18
N THR A 11 21.63 -8.16 -9.94
CA THR A 11 20.74 -7.63 -11.00
C THR A 11 20.86 -6.13 -11.18
N GLY A 12 21.37 -5.40 -10.20
CA GLY A 12 21.41 -3.94 -10.18
C GLY A 12 20.07 -3.29 -9.78
N ASP A 13 19.06 -4.09 -9.44
CA ASP A 13 17.74 -3.60 -9.07
C ASP A 13 17.75 -2.96 -7.68
N VAL A 14 17.02 -1.85 -7.56
CA VAL A 14 16.77 -1.17 -6.29
C VAL A 14 15.27 -1.21 -6.01
N PHE A 15 14.91 -1.82 -4.88
CA PHE A 15 13.55 -1.84 -4.38
C PHE A 15 13.30 -0.63 -3.48
N PHE A 16 12.38 0.22 -3.89
CA PHE A 16 11.84 1.30 -3.08
C PHE A 16 10.40 0.93 -2.69
N PRO A 17 10.13 0.65 -1.40
CA PRO A 17 8.77 0.33 -0.99
C PRO A 17 7.85 1.52 -1.24
N SER A 18 6.67 1.23 -1.79
CA SER A 18 5.62 2.22 -1.94
C SER A 18 5.07 2.66 -0.58
N VAL A 19 4.81 3.96 -0.45
CA VAL A 19 4.21 4.56 0.74
C VAL A 19 3.06 5.46 0.32
N LEU A 20 1.88 5.22 0.88
CA LEU A 20 0.65 5.95 0.56
C LEU A 20 -0.02 6.42 1.84
N MET A 21 -0.87 7.43 1.72
CA MET A 21 -1.80 7.83 2.77
C MET A 21 -3.22 7.77 2.21
N ALA A 22 -4.11 7.10 2.93
CA ALA A 22 -5.51 6.97 2.57
C ALA A 22 -6.35 6.63 3.81
N ASP A 23 -7.57 7.15 3.90
CA ASP A 23 -8.53 6.76 4.95
C ASP A 23 -9.19 5.43 4.54
N VAL A 24 -8.50 4.32 4.81
CA VAL A 24 -8.99 2.96 4.49
C VAL A 24 -9.82 2.38 5.63
N SER A 25 -9.74 2.99 6.81
CA SER A 25 -10.53 2.63 7.98
C SER A 25 -11.92 3.28 8.01
N GLY A 26 -12.09 4.43 7.36
CA GLY A 26 -13.33 5.21 7.27
C GLY A 26 -13.60 6.08 8.49
N ASP A 27 -12.58 6.39 9.28
CA ASP A 27 -12.72 7.19 10.51
C ASP A 27 -12.49 8.70 10.28
N GLY A 28 -12.18 9.10 9.04
CA GLY A 28 -11.87 10.48 8.67
C GLY A 28 -10.40 10.86 8.87
N ILE A 29 -9.54 9.93 9.31
CA ILE A 29 -8.11 10.13 9.52
C ILE A 29 -7.34 9.27 8.53
N ALA A 30 -6.39 9.87 7.82
CA ALA A 30 -5.60 9.11 6.85
C ALA A 30 -4.71 8.06 7.54
N ASP A 31 -4.79 6.83 7.06
CA ASP A 31 -3.93 5.72 7.46
C ASP A 31 -2.63 5.72 6.64
N LEU A 32 -1.56 5.17 7.21
CA LEU A 32 -0.27 5.00 6.53
C LEU A 32 -0.16 3.59 5.96
N LEU A 33 -0.11 3.51 4.64
CA LEU A 33 0.04 2.27 3.88
C LEU A 33 1.50 2.12 3.45
N VAL A 34 2.15 1.01 3.82
CA VAL A 34 3.55 0.73 3.52
C VAL A 34 3.67 -0.63 2.86
N GLN A 35 4.21 -0.66 1.65
CA GLN A 35 4.54 -1.90 0.97
C GLN A 35 5.61 -2.68 1.75
N ASP A 36 5.36 -3.97 1.96
CA ASP A 36 6.27 -4.93 2.58
C ASP A 36 6.61 -6.04 1.58
N GLY A 37 7.64 -5.77 0.78
CA GLY A 37 8.08 -6.67 -0.29
C GLY A 37 7.11 -6.73 -1.47
N GLU A 38 7.12 -7.86 -2.18
CA GLU A 38 6.32 -8.07 -3.41
C GLU A 38 4.90 -8.58 -3.12
N ASP A 39 4.61 -9.04 -1.89
CA ASP A 39 3.35 -9.73 -1.54
C ASP A 39 2.72 -9.23 -0.23
N GLY A 40 3.11 -8.05 0.23
CA GLY A 40 2.70 -7.52 1.54
C GLY A 40 2.39 -6.03 1.53
N LEU A 41 1.35 -5.67 2.28
CA LEU A 41 0.98 -4.31 2.62
C LEU A 41 0.77 -4.21 4.14
N LEU A 42 1.44 -3.27 4.77
CA LEU A 42 1.25 -2.90 6.16
C LEU A 42 0.40 -1.63 6.23
N ILE A 43 -0.73 -1.70 6.93
CA ILE A 43 -1.62 -0.57 7.15
C ILE A 43 -1.48 -0.15 8.61
N TYR A 44 -1.04 1.08 8.84
CA TYR A 44 -0.96 1.68 10.16
C TYR A 44 -2.09 2.69 10.31
N PRO A 45 -3.11 2.39 11.13
CA PRO A 45 -4.23 3.29 11.33
C PRO A 45 -3.79 4.69 11.74
N GLY A 46 -4.40 5.71 11.16
CA GLY A 46 -4.32 7.08 11.63
C GLY A 46 -4.87 7.15 13.06
N VAL A 47 -4.29 8.03 13.89
CA VAL A 47 -4.78 8.23 15.25
C VAL A 47 -4.75 9.71 15.62
N GLU A 48 -5.69 10.14 16.46
CA GLU A 48 -5.64 11.47 17.05
C GLU A 48 -4.61 11.54 18.20
N GLY A 49 -4.04 12.73 18.43
CA GLY A 49 -3.17 13.02 19.56
C GLY A 49 -1.71 13.24 19.18
N GLU A 50 -0.78 12.89 20.08
CA GLU A 50 0.65 13.19 19.91
C GLU A 50 1.34 12.35 18.83
N ARG A 51 0.73 11.23 18.43
CA ARG A 51 1.25 10.34 17.39
C ARG A 51 0.38 10.45 16.15
N LEU A 52 1.01 10.31 14.98
CA LEU A 52 0.30 10.36 13.70
C LEU A 52 -0.37 9.02 13.34
N PHE A 53 0.21 7.90 13.77
CA PHE A 53 -0.25 6.55 13.43
C PHE A 53 -0.13 5.59 14.61
N SER A 54 -1.00 4.58 14.64
CA SER A 54 -0.89 3.43 15.53
C SER A 54 0.47 2.74 15.40
N LEU A 55 0.95 2.11 16.47
CA LEU A 55 2.16 1.28 16.43
C LEU A 55 1.89 -0.07 15.77
N ASP A 56 0.69 -0.61 15.96
CA ASP A 56 0.27 -1.91 15.45
C ASP A 56 -0.19 -1.76 14.00
N ALA A 57 0.39 -2.59 13.12
CA ALA A 57 -0.04 -2.68 11.73
C ALA A 57 -1.11 -3.76 11.57
N VAL A 58 -2.03 -3.52 10.64
CA VAL A 58 -2.75 -4.60 9.97
C VAL A 58 -1.91 -5.05 8.79
N GLU A 59 -1.58 -6.34 8.73
CA GLU A 59 -0.88 -6.95 7.60
C GLU A 59 -1.89 -7.49 6.59
N VAL A 60 -1.76 -7.08 5.34
CA VAL A 60 -2.56 -7.56 4.22
C VAL A 60 -1.64 -8.27 3.24
N LYS A 61 -1.92 -9.55 2.98
CA LYS A 61 -1.23 -10.32 1.94
C LYS A 61 -1.84 -9.99 0.59
N VAL A 62 -1.10 -9.27 -0.22
CA VAL A 62 -1.55 -8.79 -1.51
C VAL A 62 -0.34 -8.60 -2.43
N PRO A 63 -0.41 -9.04 -3.69
CA PRO A 63 0.66 -8.75 -4.64
C PRO A 63 0.82 -7.24 -4.81
N MET A 64 2.05 -6.76 -4.72
CA MET A 64 2.41 -5.35 -4.79
C MET A 64 3.33 -5.08 -5.99
N PRO A 65 3.17 -3.93 -6.66
CA PRO A 65 3.99 -3.58 -7.80
C PRO A 65 5.39 -3.17 -7.34
N ALA A 66 6.37 -3.29 -8.25
CA ALA A 66 7.72 -2.78 -8.00
C ALA A 66 7.81 -1.24 -8.04
N GLN A 67 6.77 -0.60 -8.58
CA GLN A 67 6.74 0.82 -8.95
C GLN A 67 5.58 1.53 -8.22
N PRO A 68 5.87 2.56 -7.39
CA PRO A 68 4.85 3.27 -6.62
C PRO A 68 3.74 3.91 -7.46
N GLU A 69 4.04 4.34 -8.69
CA GLU A 69 3.08 4.95 -9.63
C GLU A 69 1.95 4.00 -10.08
N MET A 70 2.09 2.71 -9.80
CA MET A 70 1.10 1.67 -10.12
C MET A 70 0.02 1.52 -9.03
N LEU A 71 0.06 2.35 -7.98
CA LEU A 71 -0.92 2.35 -6.90
C LEU A 71 -1.78 3.62 -6.95
N GLN A 72 -3.09 3.46 -6.73
CA GLN A 72 -4.03 4.58 -6.61
C GLN A 72 -5.02 4.30 -5.48
N VAL A 73 -5.57 5.36 -4.89
CA VAL A 73 -6.58 5.27 -3.83
C VAL A 73 -7.81 6.08 -4.20
N ALA A 74 -8.99 5.51 -4.02
CA ALA A 74 -10.28 6.15 -4.28
C ALA A 74 -11.40 5.38 -3.58
N ASP A 75 -12.42 6.06 -3.10
CA ASP A 75 -13.67 5.42 -2.65
C ASP A 75 -14.48 5.00 -3.89
N LEU A 76 -14.42 3.72 -4.27
CA LEU A 76 -15.03 3.20 -5.51
C LEU A 76 -16.45 2.68 -5.29
N ASN A 77 -16.77 2.24 -4.07
CA ASN A 77 -18.09 1.72 -3.72
C ASN A 77 -18.99 2.74 -3.01
N ALA A 78 -18.50 3.95 -2.76
CA ALA A 78 -19.18 5.03 -2.06
C ALA A 78 -19.58 4.67 -0.62
N ASP A 79 -18.76 3.86 0.07
CA ASP A 79 -19.00 3.49 1.47
C ASP A 79 -18.32 4.44 2.48
N GLY A 80 -17.56 5.42 1.99
CA GLY A 80 -16.84 6.39 2.80
C GLY A 80 -15.42 5.96 3.18
N LYS A 81 -14.95 4.79 2.73
CA LYS A 81 -13.58 4.31 2.88
C LYS A 81 -12.88 4.36 1.53
N GLN A 82 -11.58 4.69 1.54
CA GLN A 82 -10.80 4.69 0.32
C GLN A 82 -10.33 3.26 -0.01
N ASP A 83 -10.62 2.81 -1.22
CA ASP A 83 -10.14 1.54 -1.74
C ASP A 83 -8.75 1.68 -2.37
N LEU A 84 -7.98 0.59 -2.37
CA LEU A 84 -6.65 0.55 -3.01
C LEU A 84 -6.74 -0.16 -4.37
N ILE A 85 -6.33 0.55 -5.42
CA ILE A 85 -6.22 0.06 -6.79
C ILE A 85 -4.76 -0.24 -7.07
N ILE A 86 -4.48 -1.48 -7.48
CA ILE A 86 -3.15 -2.00 -7.70
C ILE A 86 -3.02 -2.44 -9.15
N ARG A 87 -2.11 -1.81 -9.90
CA ARG A 87 -1.76 -2.22 -11.25
C ARG A 87 -0.53 -3.13 -11.22
N LEU A 88 -0.73 -4.39 -11.60
CA LEU A 88 0.32 -5.39 -11.62
C LEU A 88 0.84 -5.59 -13.04
N GLU A 89 2.14 -5.36 -13.21
CA GLU A 89 2.86 -5.76 -14.41
C GLU A 89 3.43 -7.16 -14.20
N THR A 90 3.05 -8.09 -15.08
CA THR A 90 3.60 -9.44 -15.09
C THR A 90 4.26 -9.67 -16.44
N LYS A 91 5.50 -10.18 -16.44
CA LYS A 91 6.19 -10.52 -17.69
C LYS A 91 5.30 -11.47 -18.51
N ASP A 92 5.19 -11.16 -19.80
CA ASP A 92 4.45 -11.95 -20.79
C ASP A 92 2.94 -12.10 -20.54
N LYS A 93 2.36 -11.22 -19.72
CA LYS A 93 0.91 -11.16 -19.45
C LYS A 93 0.37 -9.74 -19.61
N PRO A 94 -0.92 -9.58 -19.96
CA PRO A 94 -1.55 -8.27 -19.92
C PRO A 94 -1.52 -7.71 -18.49
N PHE A 95 -1.51 -6.38 -18.37
CA PHE A 95 -1.62 -5.73 -17.08
C PHE A 95 -2.87 -6.24 -16.34
N GLN A 96 -2.72 -6.49 -15.05
CA GLN A 96 -3.83 -6.88 -14.17
C GLN A 96 -4.13 -5.72 -13.22
N VAL A 97 -5.41 -5.49 -12.95
CA VAL A 97 -5.85 -4.53 -11.94
C VAL A 97 -6.48 -5.33 -10.81
N LEU A 98 -5.91 -5.23 -9.63
CA LEU A 98 -6.48 -5.73 -8.39
C LEU A 98 -7.05 -4.54 -7.63
N VAL A 99 -8.27 -4.68 -7.11
CA VAL A 99 -8.89 -3.69 -6.25
C VAL A 99 -9.09 -4.32 -4.89
N LEU A 100 -8.47 -3.75 -3.88
CA LEU A 100 -8.72 -4.09 -2.49
C LEU A 100 -9.86 -3.20 -2.01
N MET A 101 -11.07 -3.76 -2.06
CA MET A 101 -12.25 -3.11 -1.50
C MET A 101 -12.16 -3.12 0.02
N THR A 102 -12.30 -1.94 0.59
CA THR A 102 -12.50 -1.77 2.02
C THR A 102 -13.98 -2.00 2.36
N HIS A 103 -14.26 -2.56 3.54
CA HIS A 103 -15.61 -2.92 4.01
C HIS A 103 -15.75 -2.56 5.48
#